data_AF-A0A821IIE8-F1
#
_entry.id   AF-A0A821IIE8-F1
#
_cell.length_a   1.000
_cell.length_b   1.000
_cell.length_c   1.000
_cell.angle_alpha   90.00
_cell.angle_beta   90.00
_cell.angle_gamma   90.00
#
_symmetry.space_group_name_H-M   'P 1'
#
loop_
_entity.id
_entity.type
_entity.pdbx_description
1 polymer ?
#
loop_
_entity_poly.entity_id
_entity_poly.type
_entity_poly.pdbx_seq_one_letter_code
_entity_poly.pdbx_strand_id
1 'polypeptide(L)'
;KDGFLSFKTNCYKLNYYETPTGLKFILNTDNNVGNIRDILHQLYSTIFVNYIVKNPRCSALDIINNDQEIFIEKLDEFISNLSIFSQTNKM
;
A
#
# COMPACT_ATOMS: atom_id res chain seq x y z
N LYS A 1 20.71 -7.05 6.30
CA LYS A 1 20.19 -5.97 7.17
C LYS A 1 18.91 -5.47 6.52
N ASP A 2 17.77 -5.57 7.20
CA ASP A 2 16.42 -5.32 6.64
C ASP A 2 16.07 -3.84 6.38
N GLY A 3 17.05 -2.96 6.29
CA GLY A 3 16.84 -1.53 6.02
C GLY A 3 15.98 -0.82 7.07
N PHE A 4 15.40 0.31 6.69
CA PHE A 4 14.40 1.03 7.48
C PHE A 4 13.05 0.28 7.44
N LEU A 5 12.34 0.16 8.56
CA LEU A 5 11.10 -0.62 8.67
C LEU A 5 9.87 0.21 9.04
N SER A 6 9.99 1.08 10.04
CA SER A 6 8.91 1.96 10.47
C SER A 6 9.45 3.02 11.43
N PHE A 7 8.76 4.15 11.54
CA PHE A 7 8.89 5.07 12.68
C PHE A 7 7.52 5.40 13.24
N LYS A 8 7.50 5.91 14.47
CA LYS A 8 6.28 6.28 15.17
C LYS A 8 6.37 7.73 15.63
N THR A 9 5.28 8.47 15.46
CA THR A 9 5.08 9.81 16.03
C THR A 9 4.00 9.76 17.11
N ASN A 10 3.67 10.91 17.70
CA ASN A 10 2.59 11.00 18.69
C ASN A 10 1.21 10.70 18.07
N CYS A 11 1.05 10.85 16.75
CA CYS A 11 -0.24 10.78 16.08
C CYS A 11 -0.38 9.60 15.10
N TYR A 12 0.72 9.06 14.57
CA TYR A 12 0.68 7.96 13.60
C TYR A 12 1.99 7.16 13.57
N LYS A 13 1.89 5.94 13.07
CA LYS A 13 3.01 5.08 12.72
C LYS A 13 3.17 5.01 11.21
N LEU A 14 4.35 5.34 10.69
CA LEU A 14 4.71 5.14 9.29
C LEU A 14 5.32 3.76 9.14
N ASN A 15 4.72 2.93 8.29
CA ASN A 15 5.24 1.61 7.94
C ASN A 15 5.86 1.66 6.55
N TYR A 16 7.02 1.02 6.38
CA TYR A 16 7.83 1.11 5.16
C TYR A 16 8.21 -0.28 4.65
N TYR A 17 8.07 -0.47 3.34
CA TYR A 17 8.51 -1.64 2.62
C TYR A 17 9.15 -1.22 1.29
N GLU A 18 10.36 -1.70 1.04
CA GLU A 18 11.11 -1.44 -0.19
C GLU A 18 11.40 -2.74 -0.91
N THR A 19 11.09 -2.78 -2.20
CA THR A 19 11.38 -3.94 -3.06
C THR A 19 12.85 -3.93 -3.48
N PRO A 20 13.42 -5.07 -3.92
CA PRO A 20 14.77 -5.10 -4.50
C PRO A 20 14.95 -4.20 -5.74
N THR A 21 13.85 -3.83 -6.40
CA THR A 21 13.83 -2.90 -7.54
C THR A 21 13.76 -1.43 -7.12
N GLY A 22 13.77 -1.12 -5.82
CA GLY A 22 13.74 0.24 -5.28
C GLY A 22 12.36 0.89 -5.22
N LEU A 23 11.26 0.13 -5.42
CA LEU A 23 9.90 0.64 -5.22
C LEU A 23 9.59 0.70 -3.74
N LYS A 24 8.96 1.79 -3.31
CA LYS A 24 8.70 2.09 -1.90
C LYS A 24 7.20 2.12 -1.64
N PHE A 25 6.75 1.25 -0.74
CA PHE A 25 5.38 1.17 -0.27
C PHE A 25 5.33 1.69 1.16
N ILE A 26 4.55 2.74 1.36
CA ILE A 26 4.47 3.47 2.62
C ILE A 26 3.01 3.52 3.04
N LEU A 27 2.72 3.07 4.27
CA LEU A 27 1.37 3.14 4.84
C LEU A 27 1.43 3.72 6.25
N ASN A 28 0.70 4.83 6.43
CA ASN A 28 0.48 5.41 7.75
C ASN A 28 -0.70 4.69 8.42
N THR A 29 -0.51 4.31 9.67
CA THR A 29 -1.52 3.63 10.48
C THR A 29 -1.59 4.26 11.87
N ASP A 30 -2.62 3.88 12.63
CA ASP A 30 -2.66 4.16 14.05
C ASP A 30 -1.45 3.61 14.80
N ASN A 31 -1.14 4.28 15.90
CA ASN A 31 -0.03 3.98 16.78
C ASN A 31 -0.10 2.59 17.46
N ASN A 32 -1.27 1.96 17.44
CA ASN A 32 -1.55 0.65 18.03
C ASN A 32 -1.34 -0.50 17.03
N VAL A 33 -1.17 -0.19 15.74
CA VAL A 33 -1.01 -1.21 14.71
C VAL A 33 0.38 -1.87 14.83
N GLY A 34 0.36 -3.20 14.83
CA GLY A 34 1.54 -4.07 14.91
C GLY A 34 2.43 -4.02 13.67
N ASN A 35 3.22 -5.07 13.46
CA ASN A 35 3.99 -5.21 12.23
C ASN A 35 3.04 -5.53 11.07
N ILE A 36 3.10 -4.73 10.00
CA ILE A 36 2.27 -4.89 8.80
C ILE A 36 3.11 -5.09 7.53
N ARG A 37 4.36 -5.56 7.68
CA ARG A 37 5.25 -5.80 6.54
C ARG A 37 4.65 -6.78 5.53
N ASP A 38 3.94 -7.79 6.01
CA ASP A 38 3.26 -8.76 5.15
C ASP A 38 2.12 -8.12 4.35
N ILE A 39 1.39 -7.16 4.94
CA ILE A 39 0.36 -6.37 4.26
C ILE A 39 1.00 -5.51 3.15
N LEU A 40 2.11 -4.83 3.42
CA LEU A 40 2.82 -4.03 2.42
C LEU A 40 3.41 -4.89 1.30
N HIS A 41 3.91 -6.08 1.63
CA HIS A 41 4.36 -7.06 0.63
C HIS A 41 3.18 -7.58 -0.21
N GLN A 42 2.02 -7.84 0.41
CA GLN A 42 0.81 -8.24 -0.29
C GLN A 42 0.34 -7.12 -1.24
N LEU A 43 0.29 -5.87 -0.77
CA LEU A 43 -0.01 -4.70 -1.60
C LEU A 43 0.87 -4.64 -2.86
N TYR A 44 2.17 -4.84 -2.71
CA TYR A 44 3.10 -4.93 -3.85
C TYR A 44 2.74 -6.10 -4.77
N SER A 45 2.68 -7.31 -4.23
CA SER A 45 2.62 -8.55 -5.01
C SER A 45 1.26 -8.81 -5.65
N THR A 46 0.16 -8.49 -4.98
CA THR A 46 -1.21 -8.81 -5.43
C THR A 46 -1.91 -7.64 -6.09
N ILE A 47 -1.62 -6.39 -5.70
CA ILE A 47 -2.28 -5.21 -6.27
C ILE A 47 -1.36 -4.56 -7.30
N PHE A 48 -0.21 -4.03 -6.87
CA PHE A 48 0.66 -3.25 -7.75
C PHE A 48 1.17 -4.05 -8.96
N VAL A 49 1.71 -5.26 -8.74
CA VAL A 49 2.20 -6.09 -9.84
C VAL A 49 1.09 -6.48 -10.82
N ASN A 50 -0.11 -6.78 -10.32
CA ASN A 50 -1.20 -7.28 -11.17
C ASN A 50 -1.87 -6.19 -12.00
N TYR A 51 -2.07 -4.99 -11.45
CA TYR A 51 -2.84 -3.95 -12.12
C TYR A 51 -1.98 -2.85 -12.74
N ILE A 52 -0.72 -2.67 -12.29
CA ILE A 52 0.21 -1.71 -12.88
C ILE A 52 1.26 -2.43 -13.74
N VAL A 53 2.07 -3.31 -13.15
CA VAL A 53 3.24 -3.89 -13.86
C VAL A 53 2.83 -4.79 -15.02
N LYS A 54 1.78 -5.61 -14.84
CA LYS A 54 1.28 -6.51 -15.89
C LYS A 54 0.37 -5.82 -16.90
N ASN A 55 0.01 -4.56 -16.70
CA ASN A 55 -0.88 -3.85 -17.61
C ASN A 55 -0.07 -3.30 -18.79
N PRO A 56 -0.20 -3.85 -20.02
CA PRO A 56 0.59 -3.41 -21.17
C PRO A 56 0.24 -2.00 -21.64
N ARG A 57 -0.89 -1.44 -21.18
CA ARG A 57 -1.31 -0.06 -21.48
C ARG A 57 -0.72 0.95 -20.49
N CYS A 58 -0.15 0.49 -19.38
CA CYS A 58 0.42 1.35 -18.36
C CYS A 58 1.93 1.53 -18.64
N SER A 59 2.34 2.70 -19.10
CA SER A 59 3.74 3.10 -19.05
C SER A 59 4.12 3.21 -17.57
N ALA A 60 5.17 2.49 -17.14
CA ALA A 60 5.58 2.38 -15.73
C ALA A 60 5.91 3.73 -15.03
N LEU A 61 5.88 4.84 -15.76
CA LEU A 61 6.19 6.19 -15.29
C LEU A 61 4.96 7.09 -15.15
N ASP A 62 3.81 6.71 -15.72
CA ASP A 62 2.57 7.51 -15.68
C ASP A 62 1.55 6.90 -14.73
N ILE A 63 1.92 6.82 -13.45
CA ILE A 63 1.09 6.17 -12.41
C ILE A 63 -0.20 6.97 -12.11
N ILE A 64 -0.38 8.17 -12.68
CA ILE A 64 -1.49 9.08 -12.36
C ILE A 64 -2.25 9.46 -13.64
N ASN A 65 -2.58 8.49 -14.48
CA ASN A 65 -3.47 8.69 -15.63
C ASN A 65 -4.81 7.99 -15.40
N ASN A 66 -5.85 8.47 -16.08
CA ASN A 66 -7.24 8.00 -15.96
C ASN A 66 -7.43 6.50 -16.27
N ASP A 67 -6.42 5.80 -16.80
CA ASP A 67 -6.47 4.38 -17.16
C ASP A 67 -6.28 3.42 -15.97
N GLN A 68 -6.35 3.91 -14.72
CA GLN A 68 -6.04 3.15 -13.50
C GLN A 68 -7.21 2.95 -12.54
N GLU A 69 -8.43 3.21 -13.00
CA GLU A 69 -9.65 3.08 -12.19
C GLU A 69 -9.73 1.70 -11.49
N ILE A 70 -9.42 0.62 -12.21
CA ILE A 70 -9.43 -0.75 -11.66
C ILE A 70 -8.36 -0.94 -10.57
N PHE A 71 -7.17 -0.33 -10.72
CA PHE A 71 -6.13 -0.39 -9.69
C PHE A 71 -6.60 0.29 -8.41
N ILE A 72 -7.20 1.48 -8.53
CA ILE A 72 -7.73 2.25 -7.39
C ILE A 72 -8.86 1.46 -6.71
N GLU A 73 -9.82 0.95 -7.47
CA GLU A 73 -10.93 0.14 -6.94
C GLU A 73 -10.41 -1.07 -6.15
N LYS A 74 -9.44 -1.80 -6.71
CA LYS A 74 -8.88 -3.00 -6.07
C LYS A 74 -8.00 -2.68 -4.88
N LEU A 75 -7.32 -1.52 -4.90
CA LEU A 75 -6.58 -1.02 -3.77
C LEU A 75 -7.52 -0.65 -2.62
N ASP A 76 -8.60 0.07 -2.90
CA ASP A 76 -9.59 0.48 -1.90
C ASP A 76 -10.30 -0.74 -1.28
N GLU A 77 -10.67 -1.73 -2.11
CA GLU A 77 -11.20 -3.01 -1.64
C GLU A 77 -10.19 -3.72 -0.73
N PHE A 78 -8.92 -3.77 -1.13
CA PHE A 78 -7.86 -4.39 -0.34
C PHE A 78 -7.69 -3.71 1.03
N ILE A 79 -7.58 -2.37 1.06
CA ILE A 79 -7.41 -1.61 2.30
C ILE A 79 -8.64 -1.74 3.21
N SER A 80 -9.85 -1.67 2.64
CA SER A 80 -11.11 -1.75 3.38
C SER A 80 -11.32 -3.12 4.04
N ASN A 81 -10.73 -4.18 3.48
CA ASN A 81 -10.80 -5.54 4.00
C ASN A 81 -9.71 -5.84 5.05
N LEU A 82 -8.77 -4.94 5.31
CA LEU A 82 -7.76 -5.15 6.34
C LEU A 82 -8.41 -5.12 7.72
N SER A 83 -8.06 -6.07 8.58
CA SER A 83 -8.54 -6.10 9.98
C SER A 83 -8.12 -4.88 10.81
N ILE A 84 -7.07 -4.18 10.36
CA ILE A 84 -6.57 -2.93 10.97
C ILE A 84 -7.33 -1.68 10.49
N PHE A 85 -8.21 -1.83 9.49
CA PHE A 85 -9.03 -0.75 8.98
C PHE A 85 -10.35 -0.68 9.75
N SER A 86 -10.53 0.41 10.50
CA SER A 86 -11.82 0.70 11.13
C SER A 86 -12.69 1.45 10.13
N GLN A 87 -13.83 0.87 9.75
CA GLN A 87 -14.88 1.61 9.05
C GLN A 87 -15.47 2.63 10.01
N THR A 88 -14.90 3.84 10.04
CA THR A 88 -15.56 4.95 10.71
C THR A 88 -16.81 5.26 9.89
N ASN A 89 -17.97 4.77 10.34
CA ASN A 89 -19.26 5.21 9.83
C ASN A 89 -19.25 6.74 9.88
N LYS A 90 -19.27 7.38 8.71
CA LYS A 90 -19.56 8.81 8.62
C LYS A 90 -20.97 8.98 9.17
N MET A 91 -21.07 9.46 10.41
CA MET A 91 -22.31 10.01 10.97
C MET A 91 -22.72 11.26 10.21
#